data_AF-A0A2S9T8V6-F1
#
_entry.id   AF-A0A2S9T8V6-F1
#
_cell.length_a   1.000
_cell.length_b   1.000
_cell.length_c   1.000
_cell.angle_alpha   90.00
_cell.angle_beta   90.00
_cell.angle_gamma   90.00
#
_symmetry.space_group_name_H-M   'P 1'
#
loop_
_entity.id
_entity.type
_entity.pdbx_description
1 polymer ?
#
loop_
_entity_poly.entity_id
_entity_poly.type
_entity_poly.pdbx_seq_one_letter_code
_entity_poly.pdbx_strand_id
1 'polypeptide(L)'
;MEHDKLATRLSLIIYKLNQGERLTIESLAHEFGVSRRTIERDMARFSYFDIKKEGKEFFLDEIAVGKLNFDDIKNFAIFSGIKSLFPSLTNQFLK
;
A
#
# COMPACT_ATOMS: atom_id res chain seq x y z
N MET A 1 20.09 -12.44 -3.32
CA MET A 1 19.39 -13.52 -2.59
C MET A 1 18.89 -13.14 -1.20
N GLU A 2 19.71 -12.68 -0.24
CA GLU A 2 19.18 -12.19 1.07
C GLU A 2 18.38 -10.88 0.94
N HIS A 3 18.85 -9.94 0.10
CA HIS A 3 18.13 -8.68 -0.16
C HIS A 3 16.77 -8.89 -0.83
N ASP A 4 16.62 -9.95 -1.63
CA ASP A 4 15.37 -10.27 -2.33
C ASP A 4 14.23 -10.53 -1.34
N LYS A 5 14.54 -11.12 -0.17
CA LYS A 5 13.53 -11.42 0.86
C LYS A 5 13.05 -10.16 1.59
N LEU A 6 13.95 -9.21 1.91
CA LEU A 6 13.54 -7.97 2.57
C LEU A 6 12.70 -7.10 1.63
N ALA A 7 13.19 -6.86 0.41
CA ALA A 7 12.48 -6.04 -0.57
C ALA A 7 11.07 -6.61 -0.83
N THR A 8 10.97 -7.93 -1.03
CA THR A 8 9.68 -8.60 -1.22
C THR A 8 8.73 -8.38 -0.03
N ARG A 9 9.20 -8.56 1.22
CA ARG A 9 8.36 -8.33 2.41
C ARG A 9 7.89 -6.89 2.50
N LEU A 10 8.78 -5.91 2.30
CA LEU A 10 8.41 -4.50 2.38
C LEU A 10 7.40 -4.13 1.30
N SER A 11 7.61 -4.58 0.05
CA SER A 11 6.67 -4.36 -1.06
C SER A 11 5.30 -4.99 -0.79
N LEU A 12 5.25 -6.20 -0.25
CA LEU A 12 3.99 -6.87 0.11
C LEU A 12 3.27 -6.15 1.27
N ILE A 13 3.99 -5.71 2.29
CA ILE A 13 3.41 -4.92 3.39
C ILE A 13 2.79 -3.63 2.84
N ILE A 14 3.53 -2.87 2.01
CA ILE A 14 3.01 -1.66 1.38
C ILE A 14 1.78 -1.97 0.53
N TYR A 15 1.82 -3.03 -0.29
CA TYR A 15 0.68 -3.43 -1.11
C TYR A 15 -0.57 -3.68 -0.26
N LYS A 16 -0.45 -4.47 0.81
CA LYS A 16 -1.56 -4.77 1.73
C LYS A 16 -2.11 -3.52 2.40
N LEU A 17 -1.23 -2.66 2.90
CA LEU A 17 -1.61 -1.37 3.49
C LEU A 17 -2.37 -0.49 2.49
N ASN A 18 -1.93 -0.45 1.22
CA ASN A 18 -2.61 0.30 0.16
C ASN A 18 -3.96 -0.28 -0.27
N GLN A 19 -4.25 -1.55 0.06
CA GLN A 19 -5.58 -2.14 -0.10
C GLN A 19 -6.49 -1.89 1.11
N GLY A 20 -6.01 -1.14 2.12
CA GLY A 20 -6.75 -0.87 3.34
C GLY A 20 -6.72 -2.02 4.35
N GLU A 21 -5.85 -3.02 4.15
CA GLU A 21 -5.69 -4.10 5.13
C GLU A 21 -5.15 -3.56 6.46
N ARG A 22 -5.68 -4.10 7.57
CA ARG A 22 -5.14 -3.90 8.92
C ARG A 22 -4.20 -5.06 9.24
N LEU A 23 -2.94 -4.74 9.51
CA LEU A 23 -1.87 -5.73 9.67
C LEU A 23 -1.43 -5.87 11.11
N THR A 24 -1.12 -7.08 11.56
CA THR A 24 -0.47 -7.32 12.86
C THR A 24 0.94 -7.84 12.65
N ILE A 25 1.83 -7.61 13.62
CA ILE A 25 3.19 -8.16 13.54
C ILE A 25 3.14 -9.69 13.54
N GLU A 26 2.25 -10.28 14.33
CA GLU A 26 2.06 -11.72 14.43
C GLU A 26 1.59 -12.35 13.11
N SER A 27 0.61 -11.74 12.41
CA SER A 27 0.11 -12.26 11.13
C SER A 27 1.18 -12.20 10.06
N LEU A 28 1.93 -11.09 9.96
CA LEU A 28 3.03 -10.94 9.00
C LEU A 28 4.19 -11.88 9.29
N ALA A 29 4.52 -12.13 10.56
CA ALA A 29 5.57 -13.05 10.96
C ALA A 29 5.23 -14.48 10.53
N HIS A 30 3.99 -14.90 10.75
CA HIS A 30 3.48 -16.20 10.30
C HIS A 30 3.47 -16.30 8.76
N GLU A 31 2.91 -15.30 8.06
CA GLU A 31 2.83 -15.26 6.60
C GLU A 31 4.20 -15.36 5.92
N PHE A 32 5.18 -14.60 6.42
CA PHE A 32 6.51 -14.57 5.83
C PHE A 32 7.47 -15.64 6.38
N GLY A 33 7.04 -16.43 7.37
CA GLY A 33 7.87 -17.44 8.02
C GLY A 33 9.13 -16.86 8.69
N VAL A 34 9.00 -15.68 9.31
CA VAL A 34 10.11 -14.97 9.98
C VAL A 34 9.76 -14.63 11.43
N SER A 35 10.77 -14.26 12.21
CA SER A 35 10.54 -13.86 13.60
C SER A 35 9.78 -12.54 13.71
N ARG A 36 9.03 -12.38 14.80
CA ARG A 36 8.38 -11.12 15.17
C ARG A 36 9.35 -9.93 15.13
N ARG A 37 10.55 -10.10 15.67
CA ARG A 37 11.63 -9.08 15.67
C ARG A 37 12.05 -8.66 14.25
N THR A 38 11.96 -9.56 13.28
CA THR A 38 12.24 -9.22 11.87
C THR A 38 11.17 -8.28 11.33
N ILE A 39 9.89 -8.58 11.59
CA ILE A 39 8.77 -7.72 11.16
C ILE A 39 8.80 -6.38 11.88
N GLU A 40 9.07 -6.34 13.20
CA GLU A 40 9.20 -5.07 13.93
C GLU A 40 10.26 -4.16 13.30
N ARG A 41 11.41 -4.72 12.91
CA ARG A 41 12.47 -3.99 12.21
C ARG A 41 12.04 -3.55 10.82
N ASP A 42 11.26 -4.36 10.12
CA ASP A 42 10.72 -4.02 8.79
C ASP A 42 9.70 -2.89 8.90
N MET A 43 8.80 -2.92 9.87
CA MET A 43 7.84 -1.85 10.14
C MET A 43 8.54 -0.53 10.52
N ALA A 44 9.63 -0.58 11.28
CA ALA A 44 10.41 0.61 11.62
C ALA A 44 11.02 1.33 10.40
N ARG A 45 11.17 0.65 9.24
CA ARG A 45 11.64 1.29 8.00
C ARG A 45 10.58 2.14 7.33
N PHE A 46 9.32 1.98 7.71
CA PHE A 46 8.21 2.81 7.25
C PHE A 46 8.01 4.05 8.13
N SER A 47 9.03 4.49 8.87
CA SER A 47 8.95 5.68 9.74
C SER A 47 8.53 6.97 9.03
N TYR A 48 8.70 7.03 7.71
CA TYR A 48 8.29 8.17 6.87
C TYR A 48 6.90 7.99 6.24
N PHE A 49 6.26 6.84 6.41
CA PHE A 49 4.89 6.59 5.97
C PHE A 49 3.93 6.95 7.11
N ASP A 50 2.76 7.48 6.75
CA ASP A 50 1.70 7.80 7.70
C ASP A 50 0.88 6.55 8.08
N ILE A 51 1.59 5.53 8.60
CA ILE A 51 0.98 4.28 9.09
C ILE A 51 0.47 4.53 10.50
N LYS A 52 -0.85 4.46 10.65
CA LYS A 52 -1.53 4.51 11.94
C LYS A 52 -1.39 3.17 12.66
N LYS A 53 -1.41 3.24 13.99
CA LYS A 53 -1.42 2.07 14.86
C LYS A 53 -2.57 2.17 15.85
N GLU A 54 -3.41 1.15 15.90
CA GLU A 54 -4.50 0.99 16.87
C GLU A 54 -4.34 -0.36 17.57
N GLY A 55 -4.00 -0.34 18.87
CA GLY A 55 -3.66 -1.56 19.60
C GLY A 55 -2.48 -2.31 18.97
N LYS A 56 -2.76 -3.45 18.34
CA LYS A 56 -1.76 -4.30 17.65
C LYS A 56 -1.79 -4.17 16.13
N GLU A 57 -2.76 -3.42 15.60
CA GLU A 57 -3.00 -3.30 14.17
C GLU A 57 -2.31 -2.06 13.60
N PHE A 58 -1.78 -2.21 12.38
CA PHE A 58 -1.15 -1.18 11.57
C PHE A 58 -1.93 -1.00 10.28
N PHE A 59 -2.24 0.23 9.90
CA PHE A 59 -3.04 0.53 8.72
C PHE A 59 -2.75 1.96 8.20
N LEU A 60 -3.07 2.21 6.93
CA LEU A 60 -3.10 3.58 6.40
C LEU A 60 -4.50 4.16 6.62
N ASP A 61 -4.59 5.48 6.83
CA ASP A 61 -5.88 6.17 6.93
C ASP A 61 -6.73 5.93 5.67
N GLU A 62 -8.05 5.79 5.77
CA GLU A 62 -8.92 5.56 4.59
C GLU A 62 -8.76 6.65 3.52
N ILE A 63 -8.41 7.87 3.93
CA ILE A 63 -8.13 9.00 3.04
C ILE A 63 -6.74 8.89 2.36
N ALA A 64 -5.81 8.12 2.94
CA ALA A 64 -4.45 7.87 2.43
C ALA A 64 -4.34 6.55 1.65
N VAL A 65 -5.18 5.55 1.99
CA VAL A 65 -5.32 4.28 1.26
C VAL A 65 -5.83 4.56 -0.14
N GLY A 66 -4.99 4.31 -1.15
CA GLY A 66 -5.42 4.38 -2.54
C GLY A 66 -5.98 5.73 -2.95
N LYS A 67 -5.31 6.85 -2.59
CA LYS A 67 -5.61 8.18 -3.16
C LYS A 67 -5.59 8.08 -4.69
N LEU A 68 -6.78 7.86 -5.23
CA LEU A 68 -7.08 7.62 -6.63
C LEU A 68 -6.35 6.41 -7.21
N ASN A 69 -6.98 5.23 -7.12
CA ASN A 69 -6.60 4.15 -8.02
C ASN A 69 -6.96 4.55 -9.47
N PHE A 70 -6.44 3.83 -10.45
CA PHE A 70 -6.66 4.19 -11.86
C PHE A 70 -8.15 4.25 -12.24
N ASP A 71 -8.97 3.37 -11.66
CA ASP A 71 -10.41 3.36 -11.89
C ASP A 71 -11.08 4.60 -11.27
N ASP A 72 -10.63 5.09 -10.12
CA ASP A 72 -11.11 6.33 -9.52
C ASP A 72 -10.81 7.55 -10.41
N ILE A 73 -9.60 7.61 -10.99
CA ILE A 73 -9.21 8.68 -11.93
C ILE A 73 -10.08 8.62 -13.20
N LYS A 74 -10.32 7.42 -13.71
CA LYS A 74 -11.16 7.20 -14.89
C LYS A 74 -12.61 7.56 -14.62
N ASN A 75 -13.16 7.13 -13.49
CA ASN A 75 -14.51 7.46 -13.07
C ASN A 75 -14.65 8.97 -12.84
N PHE A 76 -13.68 9.61 -12.22
CA PHE A 76 -13.64 11.07 -12.10
C PHE A 76 -13.67 11.76 -13.47
N ALA A 77 -12.83 11.35 -14.42
CA ALA A 77 -12.80 11.95 -15.76
C ALA A 77 -14.12 11.77 -16.54
N ILE A 78 -14.80 10.64 -16.35
CA ILE A 78 -16.13 10.38 -16.91
C ILE A 78 -17.17 11.28 -16.24
N PHE A 79 -17.25 11.29 -14.91
CA PHE A 79 -18.29 12.01 -14.17
C PHE A 79 -18.12 13.54 -14.19
N SER A 80 -16.89 14.04 -14.33
CA SER A 80 -16.62 15.48 -14.50
C SER A 80 -16.76 15.96 -15.95
N GLY A 81 -17.05 15.07 -16.90
CA GLY A 81 -17.25 15.42 -18.31
C GLY A 81 -15.96 15.76 -19.08
N ILE A 82 -14.79 15.57 -18.48
CA ILE A 82 -13.49 15.92 -19.09
C ILE A 82 -12.83 14.75 -19.84
N LYS A 83 -13.49 13.60 -19.95
CA LYS A 83 -12.97 12.40 -20.63
C LYS A 83 -12.41 12.71 -22.03
N SER A 84 -13.06 13.61 -22.78
CA SER A 84 -12.63 13.99 -24.14
C SER A 84 -11.28 14.71 -24.18
N LEU A 85 -10.86 15.33 -23.08
CA LEU A 85 -9.54 15.99 -22.96
C LEU A 85 -8.41 14.97 -22.77
N PHE A 86 -8.74 13.77 -22.31
CA PHE A 86 -7.79 12.70 -22.03
C PHE A 86 -8.27 11.38 -22.68
N PRO A 87 -8.27 11.31 -24.03
CA PRO A 87 -8.85 10.19 -24.77
C PRO A 87 -8.14 8.86 -24.51
N SER A 88 -6.93 8.88 -23.96
CA SER A 88 -6.15 7.72 -23.55
C SER A 88 -5.76 7.78 -22.07
N LEU A 89 -6.75 7.77 -21.17
CA LEU A 89 -6.46 7.31 -19.80
C LEU A 89 -6.07 5.83 -19.90
N THR A 90 -4.78 5.57 -19.84
CA THR A 90 -4.17 4.25 -19.68
C THR A 90 -3.08 4.38 -18.61
N ASN A 91 -2.59 3.26 -18.06
CA ASN A 91 -1.50 3.31 -17.08
C ASN A 91 -0.22 4.00 -17.58
N GLN A 92 -0.05 4.19 -18.90
CA GLN A 92 1.05 4.96 -19.48
C GLN A 92 0.89 6.48 -19.33
N PHE A 93 -0.30 6.98 -19.06
CA PHE A 93 -0.58 8.41 -18.91
C PHE A 93 0.01 9.01 -17.63
N LEU A 94 0.24 8.19 -16.60
CA LEU A 94 0.77 8.61 -15.28
C LEU A 94 2.29 8.43 -15.14
N LYS A 95 3.00 8.19 -16.25
CA LYS A 95 4.46 8.07 -16.28
C LYS A 95 5.13 9.36 -16.72
#